data_AF-A0A959KDR8-F1
#
_entry.id   AF-A0A959KDR8-F1
#
_cell.length_a   1.000
_cell.length_b   1.000
_cell.length_c   1.000
_cell.angle_alpha   90.00
_cell.angle_beta   90.00
_cell.angle_gamma   90.00
#
_symmetry.space_group_name_H-M   'P 1'
#
loop_
_entity.id
_entity.type
_entity.pdbx_description
1 polymer ?
#
loop_
_entity_poly.entity_id
_entity_poly.type
_entity_poly.pdbx_seq_one_letter_code
_entity_poly.pdbx_strand_id
1 'polypeptide(L)'
;MTSLATTAIELLLEAPFYAHLLGGLCRTFSTEKTKTMALAAGEGYFQLYLNPDFWEQGGEERKVRLKHNLVHLVFRHPVEAGSFADRFLYDLAADLVVNQFLSEKERWPGAVTVEQFAGLGLQRGGSTHSYYEQLAAAGDSKELQALRARAGEVFEEHAWWSAFAEASSDGGQEVVRMN
;
A
#
# COMPACT_ATOMS: atom_id res chain seq x y z
N MET A 1 -8.34 0.45 24.09
CA MET A 1 -8.24 -0.23 22.79
C MET A 1 -9.00 0.60 21.77
N THR A 2 -8.32 1.16 20.77
CA THR A 2 -8.98 1.93 19.70
C THR A 2 -9.49 0.95 18.65
N SER A 3 -10.80 0.80 18.53
CA SER A 3 -11.42 -0.15 17.59
C SER A 3 -11.24 0.31 16.13
N LEU A 4 -11.44 -0.61 15.18
CA LEU A 4 -11.53 -0.26 13.75
C LEU A 4 -12.60 0.82 13.48
N ALA A 5 -13.73 0.74 14.17
CA ALA A 5 -14.79 1.75 14.06
C ALA A 5 -14.31 3.13 14.54
N THR A 6 -13.59 3.19 15.67
CA THR A 6 -13.03 4.44 16.19
C THR A 6 -12.07 5.08 15.19
N THR A 7 -11.15 4.29 14.62
CA THR A 7 -10.22 4.78 13.59
C THR A 7 -10.92 5.21 12.30
N ALA A 8 -11.97 4.51 11.88
CA ALA A 8 -12.76 4.93 10.73
C ALA A 8 -13.49 6.27 10.99
N ILE A 9 -13.98 6.49 12.22
CA ILE A 9 -14.61 7.76 12.64
C ILE A 9 -13.57 8.89 12.70
N GLU A 10 -12.40 8.65 13.27
CA GLU A 10 -11.29 9.62 13.28
C GLU A 10 -10.92 10.03 11.84
N LEU A 11 -10.74 9.04 10.95
CA LEU A 11 -10.45 9.30 9.54
C LEU A 11 -11.61 10.05 8.85
N LEU A 12 -12.87 9.79 9.22
CA LEU A 12 -14.02 10.51 8.69
C LEU A 12 -14.01 12.00 9.07
N LEU A 13 -13.58 12.31 10.30
CA LEU A 13 -13.51 13.69 10.80
C LEU A 13 -12.30 14.45 10.22
N GLU A 14 -11.16 13.79 10.09
CA GLU A 14 -9.91 14.41 9.67
C GLU A 14 -9.72 14.42 8.14
N ALA A 15 -10.16 13.36 7.46
CA ALA A 15 -9.95 13.15 6.04
C ALA A 15 -11.11 12.36 5.38
N PRO A 16 -12.31 12.97 5.27
CA PRO A 16 -13.56 12.30 4.92
C PRO A 16 -13.53 11.56 3.58
N PHE A 17 -12.74 12.06 2.61
CA PHE A 17 -12.55 11.39 1.34
C PHE A 17 -11.96 9.98 1.49
N TYR A 18 -10.93 9.82 2.33
CA TYR A 18 -10.31 8.50 2.58
C TYR A 18 -11.22 7.60 3.41
N ALA A 19 -11.98 8.16 4.35
CA ALA A 19 -12.98 7.39 5.10
C ALA A 19 -14.11 6.86 4.21
N HIS A 20 -14.53 7.65 3.20
CA HIS A 20 -15.49 7.20 2.20
C HIS A 20 -14.95 6.00 1.39
N LEU A 21 -13.69 6.08 0.94
CA LEU A 21 -13.02 4.95 0.27
C LEU A 21 -12.98 3.71 1.17
N LEU A 22 -12.56 3.88 2.43
CA LEU A 22 -12.52 2.79 3.42
C LEU A 22 -13.89 2.13 3.62
N GLY A 23 -14.97 2.91 3.57
CA GLY A 23 -16.35 2.41 3.66
C GLY A 23 -16.70 1.41 2.56
N GLY A 24 -16.13 1.58 1.36
CA GLY A 24 -16.33 0.70 0.21
C GLY A 24 -15.45 -0.55 0.16
N LEU A 25 -14.50 -0.72 1.10
CA LEU A 25 -13.58 -1.86 1.12
C LEU A 25 -14.09 -3.02 1.98
N CYS A 26 -13.93 -4.24 1.47
CA CYS A 26 -13.96 -5.45 2.28
C CYS A 26 -12.73 -5.45 3.20
N ARG A 27 -12.91 -5.89 4.45
CA ARG A 27 -11.87 -5.88 5.49
C ARG A 27 -11.86 -7.21 6.22
N THR A 28 -10.68 -7.80 6.37
CA THR A 28 -10.49 -9.12 6.98
C THR A 28 -9.29 -9.06 7.89
N PHE A 29 -9.47 -9.48 9.13
CA PHE A 29 -8.35 -9.66 10.05
C PHE A 29 -7.66 -10.99 9.77
N SER A 30 -6.33 -10.97 9.62
CA SER A 30 -5.53 -12.18 9.39
C SER A 30 -4.08 -11.94 9.79
N THR A 31 -3.52 -12.85 10.58
CA THR A 31 -2.08 -12.88 10.91
C THR A 31 -1.24 -13.55 9.83
N GLU A 32 -1.88 -14.26 8.89
CA GLU A 32 -1.19 -15.04 7.86
C GLU A 32 -0.92 -14.24 6.57
N LYS A 33 -1.76 -13.24 6.30
CA LYS A 33 -1.73 -12.49 5.03
C LYS A 33 -0.75 -11.31 5.02
N THR A 34 -0.48 -10.75 6.20
CA THR A 34 0.36 -9.56 6.34
C THR A 34 0.88 -9.41 7.76
N LYS A 35 2.03 -8.74 7.94
CA LYS A 35 2.56 -8.39 9.26
C LYS A 35 1.94 -7.11 9.81
N THR A 36 1.40 -6.24 8.94
CA THR A 36 0.79 -4.96 9.31
C THR A 36 -0.61 -4.84 8.72
N MET A 37 -0.69 -4.41 7.47
CA MET A 37 -1.88 -4.37 6.65
C MET A 37 -1.44 -4.46 5.19
N ALA A 38 -2.30 -5.02 4.35
CA ALA A 38 -2.02 -5.11 2.93
C ALA A 38 -3.28 -4.88 2.12
N LEU A 39 -3.14 -4.14 1.03
CA LEU A 39 -4.20 -3.92 0.08
C LEU A 39 -4.09 -4.95 -1.04
N ALA A 40 -5.17 -5.69 -1.23
CA ALA A 40 -5.24 -6.76 -2.18
C ALA A 40 -6.24 -6.40 -3.30
N ALA A 41 -5.84 -6.64 -4.56
CA ALA A 41 -6.62 -6.29 -5.74
C ALA A 41 -6.92 -7.52 -6.58
N GLY A 42 -8.21 -7.70 -6.91
CA GLY A 42 -8.73 -8.81 -7.72
C GLY A 42 -9.68 -8.33 -8.81
N GLU A 43 -10.35 -9.27 -9.49
CA GLU A 43 -11.31 -8.94 -10.53
C GLU A 43 -12.53 -8.22 -9.96
N GLY A 44 -12.54 -6.89 -10.09
CA GLY A 44 -13.68 -6.04 -9.74
C GLY A 44 -13.83 -5.70 -8.26
N TYR A 45 -12.92 -6.12 -7.38
CA TYR A 45 -12.98 -5.80 -5.96
C TYR A 45 -11.60 -5.57 -5.32
N PHE A 46 -11.61 -4.85 -4.20
CA PHE A 46 -10.45 -4.62 -3.34
C PHE A 46 -10.73 -5.15 -1.93
N GLN A 47 -9.71 -5.72 -1.31
CA GLN A 47 -9.76 -6.26 0.04
C GLN A 47 -8.60 -5.68 0.85
N LEU A 48 -8.89 -5.20 2.05
CA LEU A 48 -7.89 -4.80 3.01
C LEU A 48 -7.67 -5.93 4.02
N TYR A 49 -6.46 -6.49 4.07
CA TYR A 49 -6.04 -7.40 5.13
C TYR A 49 -5.47 -6.58 6.29
N LEU A 50 -5.89 -6.90 7.50
CA LEU A 50 -5.44 -6.23 8.73
C LEU A 50 -4.83 -7.28 9.66
N ASN A 51 -3.57 -7.11 10.05
CA ASN A 51 -2.99 -7.96 11.08
C ASN A 51 -3.55 -7.51 12.46
N PRO A 52 -4.19 -8.40 13.24
CA PRO A 52 -4.79 -8.02 14.53
C PRO A 52 -3.76 -7.56 15.56
N ASP A 53 -2.58 -8.19 15.61
CA ASP A 53 -1.51 -7.84 16.57
C ASP A 53 -0.99 -6.42 16.29
N PHE A 54 -0.73 -6.12 15.01
CA PHE A 54 -0.38 -4.76 14.58
C PHE A 54 -1.53 -3.78 14.81
N TRP A 55 -2.78 -4.18 14.57
CA TRP A 55 -3.95 -3.31 14.75
C TRP A 55 -4.11 -2.86 16.20
N GLU A 56 -3.79 -3.72 17.15
CA GLU A 56 -3.85 -3.42 18.59
C GLU A 56 -2.67 -2.56 19.06
N GLN A 57 -1.47 -2.82 18.55
CA GLN A 57 -0.22 -2.23 19.05
C GLN A 57 0.26 -1.01 18.26
N GLY A 58 -0.24 -0.83 17.02
CA GLY A 58 0.30 0.13 16.05
C GLY A 58 -0.01 1.60 16.31
N GLY A 59 -0.80 1.95 17.34
CA GLY A 59 -1.05 3.34 17.75
C GLY A 59 -1.42 4.26 16.59
N GLU A 60 -0.67 5.36 16.43
CA GLU A 60 -0.83 6.32 15.33
C GLU A 60 -0.35 5.77 13.97
N GLU A 61 0.67 4.91 13.95
CA GLU A 61 1.21 4.33 12.71
C GLU A 61 0.13 3.56 11.94
N ARG A 62 -0.80 2.93 12.66
CA ARG A 62 -1.94 2.25 12.07
C ARG A 62 -2.83 3.18 11.23
N LYS A 63 -3.13 4.40 11.69
CA LYS A 63 -3.92 5.36 10.91
C LYS A 63 -3.17 5.83 9.68
N VAL A 64 -1.87 6.06 9.86
CA VAL A 64 -0.96 6.47 8.79
C VAL A 64 -0.86 5.43 7.69
N ARG A 65 -0.57 4.17 8.03
CA ARG A 65 -0.49 3.07 7.06
C ARG A 65 -1.83 2.80 6.39
N LEU A 66 -2.95 2.99 7.12
CA LEU A 66 -4.28 2.90 6.53
C LEU A 66 -4.48 3.98 5.46
N LYS A 67 -4.14 5.24 5.77
CA LYS A 67 -4.18 6.35 4.81
C LYS A 67 -3.26 6.08 3.61
N HIS A 68 -2.04 5.58 3.83
CA HIS A 68 -1.11 5.18 2.78
C HIS A 68 -1.76 4.18 1.80
N ASN A 69 -2.30 3.06 2.30
CA ASN A 69 -2.98 2.06 1.48
C ASN A 69 -4.20 2.65 0.72
N LEU A 70 -4.97 3.54 1.34
CA LEU A 70 -6.09 4.22 0.69
C LEU A 70 -5.62 5.16 -0.42
N VAL A 71 -4.48 5.83 -0.26
CA VAL A 71 -3.90 6.68 -1.31
C VAL A 71 -3.42 5.82 -2.50
N HIS A 72 -2.90 4.61 -2.30
CA HIS A 72 -2.61 3.69 -3.41
C HIS A 72 -3.85 3.38 -4.26
N LEU A 73 -5.04 3.26 -3.66
CA LEU A 73 -6.30 3.10 -4.41
C LEU A 73 -6.62 4.32 -5.26
N VAL A 74 -6.40 5.53 -4.73
CA VAL A 74 -6.63 6.78 -5.47
C VAL A 74 -5.77 6.82 -6.74
N PHE A 75 -4.52 6.40 -6.63
CA PHE A 75 -3.58 6.32 -7.75
C PHE A 75 -3.72 5.05 -8.59
N ARG A 76 -4.66 4.15 -8.25
CA ARG A 76 -4.90 2.88 -8.96
C ARG A 76 -3.66 1.97 -9.03
N HIS A 77 -2.68 2.17 -8.16
CA HIS A 77 -1.43 1.42 -8.16
C HIS A 77 -1.62 -0.12 -8.14
N PRO A 78 -2.52 -0.69 -7.31
CA PRO A 78 -2.72 -2.13 -7.28
C PRO A 78 -3.21 -2.74 -8.60
N VAL A 79 -3.90 -1.95 -9.42
CA VAL A 79 -4.46 -2.37 -10.72
C VAL A 79 -3.40 -2.25 -11.83
N GLU A 80 -2.56 -1.22 -11.75
CA GLU A 80 -1.56 -0.93 -12.78
C GLU A 80 -0.26 -1.72 -12.59
N ALA A 81 -0.03 -2.30 -11.40
CA ALA A 81 1.19 -3.04 -11.06
C ALA A 81 1.60 -4.10 -12.10
N GLY A 82 0.63 -4.84 -12.66
CA GLY A 82 0.90 -5.87 -13.67
C GLY A 82 1.38 -5.34 -15.03
N SER A 83 1.36 -4.02 -15.24
CA SER A 83 1.79 -3.38 -16.51
C SER A 83 3.28 -3.05 -16.54
N PHE A 84 4.01 -3.26 -15.44
CA PHE A 84 5.42 -2.89 -15.31
C PHE A 84 6.29 -4.14 -15.17
N ALA A 85 7.43 -4.15 -15.87
CA ALA A 85 8.30 -5.32 -15.96
C ALA A 85 9.05 -5.61 -14.65
N ASP A 86 9.55 -4.57 -13.97
CA ASP A 86 10.25 -4.72 -12.69
C ASP A 86 9.34 -4.34 -11.53
N ARG A 87 8.86 -5.36 -10.82
CA ARG A 87 7.94 -5.18 -9.71
C ARG A 87 8.52 -4.34 -8.58
N PHE A 88 9.80 -4.51 -8.25
CA PHE A 88 10.45 -3.76 -7.18
C PHE A 88 10.52 -2.27 -7.52
N LEU A 89 10.89 -1.93 -8.76
CA LEU A 89 10.95 -0.53 -9.18
C LEU A 89 9.56 0.11 -9.20
N TYR A 90 8.53 -0.66 -9.57
CA TYR A 90 7.15 -0.18 -9.53
C TYR A 90 6.68 0.09 -8.10
N ASP A 91 6.89 -0.86 -7.18
CA ASP A 91 6.51 -0.71 -5.78
C ASP A 91 7.21 0.51 -5.14
N LEU A 92 8.51 0.67 -5.40
CA LEU A 92 9.26 1.85 -4.98
C LEU A 92 8.70 3.14 -5.58
N ALA A 93 8.47 3.18 -6.90
CA ALA A 93 7.93 4.36 -7.57
C ALA A 93 6.54 4.74 -7.02
N ALA A 94 5.69 3.75 -6.76
CA ALA A 94 4.36 3.95 -6.19
C ALA A 94 4.44 4.58 -4.79
N ASP A 95 5.31 4.06 -3.92
CA ASP A 95 5.52 4.62 -2.58
C ASP A 95 6.13 6.02 -2.61
N LEU A 96 7.07 6.28 -3.52
CA LEU A 96 7.61 7.62 -3.69
C LEU A 96 6.51 8.63 -4.04
N VAL A 97 5.50 8.24 -4.82
CA VAL A 97 4.31 9.09 -5.05
C VAL A 97 3.47 9.20 -3.79
N VAL A 98 3.05 8.07 -3.21
CA VAL A 98 2.08 8.06 -2.09
C VAL A 98 2.61 8.77 -0.85
N ASN A 99 3.88 8.56 -0.50
CA ASN A 99 4.49 9.13 0.70
C ASN A 99 4.65 10.66 0.64
N GLN A 100 4.46 11.28 -0.54
CA GLN A 100 4.37 12.74 -0.67
C GLN A 100 3.02 13.31 -0.22
N PHE A 101 1.97 12.48 -0.12
CA PHE A 101 0.64 12.84 0.37
C PHE A 101 0.45 12.60 1.88
N LEU A 102 1.47 12.04 2.53
CA LEU A 102 1.58 11.93 3.98
C LEU A 102 2.39 13.11 4.51
N SER A 103 1.91 13.76 5.56
CA SER A 103 2.69 14.79 6.24
C SER A 103 3.94 14.18 6.90
N GLU A 104 4.95 14.99 7.18
CA GLU A 104 6.18 14.49 7.82
C GLU A 104 5.94 13.86 9.19
N LYS A 105 4.91 14.35 9.92
CA LYS A 105 4.47 13.77 11.19
C LYS A 105 3.71 12.45 11.03
N GLU A 106 3.20 12.19 9.82
CA GLU A 106 2.50 10.98 9.42
C GLU A 106 3.43 10.01 8.65
N ARG A 107 4.76 10.07 8.82
CA ARG A 107 5.66 9.05 8.26
C ARG A 107 6.16 8.12 9.34
N TRP A 108 6.11 6.82 9.09
CA TRP A 108 6.76 5.83 9.96
C TRP A 108 8.26 5.74 9.63
N PRO A 109 9.11 5.27 10.56
CA PRO A 109 10.57 5.24 10.39
C PRO A 109 11.09 4.45 9.16
N GLY A 110 10.24 3.68 8.49
CA GLY A 110 10.59 2.87 7.31
C GLY A 110 10.02 3.38 5.98
N ALA A 111 9.27 4.48 5.96
CA ALA A 111 8.68 5.00 4.71
C ALA A 111 9.76 5.52 3.76
N VAL A 112 9.75 5.08 2.51
CA VAL A 112 10.67 5.59 1.48
C VAL A 112 10.27 6.99 1.05
N THR A 113 11.25 7.87 0.80
CA THR A 113 10.98 9.25 0.40
C THR A 113 11.84 9.67 -0.79
N VAL A 114 11.34 10.63 -1.56
CA VAL A 114 12.05 11.15 -2.75
C VAL A 114 13.43 11.69 -2.38
N GLU A 115 13.56 12.30 -1.20
CA GLU A 115 14.82 12.87 -0.71
C GLU A 115 15.94 11.83 -0.55
N GLN A 116 15.60 10.57 -0.24
CA GLN A 116 16.58 9.47 -0.16
C GLN A 116 17.25 9.17 -1.51
N PHE A 117 16.59 9.55 -2.62
CA PHE A 117 17.05 9.32 -3.99
C PHE A 117 17.41 10.62 -4.72
N ALA A 118 17.59 11.73 -4.00
CA ALA A 118 17.93 13.02 -4.60
C ALA A 118 19.23 12.97 -5.43
N GLY A 119 20.18 12.10 -5.06
CA GLY A 119 21.41 11.84 -5.83
C GLY A 119 21.18 11.23 -7.22
N LEU A 120 19.99 10.65 -7.46
CA LEU A 120 19.56 10.12 -8.77
C LEU A 120 18.75 11.16 -9.57
N GLY A 121 18.63 12.39 -9.07
CA GLY A 121 17.92 13.48 -9.73
C GLY A 121 16.40 13.50 -9.52
N LEU A 122 15.84 12.56 -8.76
CA LEU A 122 14.40 12.52 -8.50
C LEU A 122 13.92 13.79 -7.78
N GLN A 123 12.85 14.38 -8.33
CA GLN A 123 12.21 15.58 -7.77
C GLN A 123 10.82 15.24 -7.24
N ARG A 124 10.32 16.03 -6.28
CA ARG A 124 8.93 15.91 -5.80
C ARG A 124 7.94 16.23 -6.91
N GLY A 125 6.75 15.63 -6.84
CA GLY A 125 5.69 15.80 -7.83
C GLY A 125 5.84 14.96 -9.11
N GLY A 126 6.78 14.01 -9.15
CA GLY A 126 6.88 13.04 -10.23
C GLY A 126 5.72 12.04 -10.22
N SER A 127 5.37 11.51 -11.39
CA SER A 127 4.41 10.41 -11.51
C SER A 127 5.09 9.07 -11.25
N THR A 128 4.29 8.03 -10.98
CA THR A 128 4.77 6.65 -10.80
C THR A 128 5.57 6.18 -12.00
N HIS A 129 5.10 6.48 -13.22
CA HIS A 129 5.82 6.15 -14.46
C HIS A 129 7.15 6.91 -14.56
N SER A 130 7.15 8.21 -14.27
CA SER A 130 8.37 9.03 -14.33
C SER A 130 9.42 8.58 -13.30
N TYR A 131 9.01 8.21 -12.09
CA TYR A 131 9.92 7.63 -11.10
C TYR A 131 10.41 6.25 -11.53
N TYR A 132 9.52 5.39 -12.02
CA TYR A 132 9.92 4.07 -12.53
C TYR A 132 11.02 4.18 -13.59
N GLU A 133 10.85 5.05 -14.58
CA GLU A 133 11.85 5.26 -15.65
C GLU A 133 13.19 5.78 -15.10
N GLN A 134 13.16 6.77 -14.21
CA GLN A 134 14.38 7.32 -13.60
C GLN A 134 15.12 6.28 -12.75
N LEU A 135 14.37 5.47 -11.97
CA LEU A 135 14.94 4.40 -11.15
C LEU A 135 15.51 3.28 -12.03
N ALA A 136 14.84 2.94 -13.14
CA ALA A 136 15.35 1.98 -14.11
C ALA A 136 16.63 2.47 -14.80
N ALA A 137 16.70 3.76 -15.14
CA ALA A 137 17.88 4.38 -15.73
C ALA A 137 19.06 4.46 -14.74
N ALA A 138 18.79 4.56 -13.44
CA ALA A 138 19.81 4.53 -12.40
C ALA A 138 20.48 3.14 -12.23
N GLY A 139 19.87 2.08 -12.76
CA GLY A 139 20.41 0.73 -12.75
C GLY A 139 20.76 0.24 -11.34
N ASP A 140 21.98 -0.28 -11.18
CA ASP A 140 22.47 -0.90 -9.96
C ASP A 140 23.12 0.11 -8.99
N SER A 141 22.47 1.23 -8.73
CA SER A 141 22.95 2.18 -7.72
C SER A 141 22.99 1.52 -6.33
N LYS A 142 23.90 1.98 -5.46
CA LYS A 142 24.06 1.40 -4.11
C LYS A 142 22.78 1.52 -3.29
N GLU A 143 22.08 2.63 -3.44
CA GLU A 143 20.79 2.92 -2.80
C GLU A 143 19.73 1.90 -3.21
N LEU A 144 19.65 1.59 -4.51
CA LEU A 144 18.68 0.62 -5.04
C LEU A 144 19.03 -0.81 -4.66
N GLN A 145 20.32 -1.18 -4.66
CA GLN A 145 20.75 -2.51 -4.21
C GLN A 145 20.43 -2.75 -2.74
N ALA A 146 20.73 -1.76 -1.87
CA ALA A 146 20.45 -1.86 -0.44
C ALA A 146 18.95 -2.01 -0.16
N LEU A 147 18.12 -1.26 -0.88
CA LEU A 147 16.67 -1.35 -0.72
C LEU A 147 16.09 -2.64 -1.30
N ARG A 148 16.58 -3.08 -2.47
CA ARG A 148 16.14 -4.33 -3.11
C ARG A 148 16.39 -5.55 -2.22
N ALA A 149 17.49 -5.57 -1.48
CA ALA A 149 17.78 -6.63 -0.51
C ALA A 149 16.73 -6.76 0.61
N ARG A 150 15.94 -5.71 0.86
CA ARG A 150 14.89 -5.66 1.88
C ARG A 150 13.48 -5.45 1.31
N ALA A 151 13.31 -5.65 -0.01
CA ALA A 151 12.06 -5.34 -0.71
C ALA A 151 10.82 -6.02 -0.09
N GLY A 152 10.93 -7.30 0.29
CA GLY A 152 9.83 -8.03 0.91
C GLY A 152 9.46 -7.58 2.34
N GLU A 153 10.32 -6.79 2.99
CA GLU A 153 10.02 -6.14 4.27
C GLU A 153 9.40 -4.76 4.04
N VAL A 154 10.00 -3.97 3.13
CA VAL A 154 9.61 -2.57 2.88
C VAL A 154 8.27 -2.49 2.16
N PHE A 155 8.06 -3.33 1.15
CA PHE A 155 6.88 -3.33 0.27
C PHE A 155 5.94 -4.51 0.54
N GLU A 156 5.97 -5.04 1.77
CA GLU A 156 5.12 -6.18 2.15
C GLU A 156 3.62 -5.91 1.90
N GLU A 157 3.19 -4.66 2.12
CA GLU A 157 1.79 -4.23 1.93
C GLU A 157 1.33 -4.34 0.46
N HIS A 158 2.27 -4.44 -0.49
CA HIS A 158 2.02 -4.55 -1.93
C HIS A 158 1.93 -6.01 -2.39
N ALA A 159 2.23 -6.99 -1.53
CA ALA A 159 2.33 -8.41 -1.89
C ALA A 159 1.08 -8.95 -2.63
N TRP A 160 -0.08 -8.34 -2.38
CA TRP A 160 -1.36 -8.77 -2.94
C TRP A 160 -1.86 -7.94 -4.14
N TRP A 161 -1.01 -7.09 -4.72
CA TRP A 161 -1.33 -6.44 -5.99
C TRP A 161 -1.23 -7.49 -7.11
N SER A 162 -2.36 -7.75 -7.76
CA SER A 162 -2.56 -8.77 -8.82
C SER A 162 -2.63 -10.24 -8.36
N ALA A 163 -2.69 -10.53 -7.05
CA ALA A 163 -2.62 -11.91 -6.52
C ALA A 163 -3.96 -12.64 -6.38
N PHE A 164 -5.12 -11.97 -6.53
CA PHE A 164 -6.42 -12.63 -6.34
C PHE A 164 -6.89 -13.48 -7.53
N ALA A 165 -6.25 -13.37 -8.69
CA ALA A 165 -6.59 -14.20 -9.85
C ALA A 165 -6.32 -15.69 -9.59
N GLU A 166 -5.38 -16.03 -8.70
CA GLU A 166 -5.02 -17.43 -8.43
C GLU A 166 -5.83 -18.07 -7.29
N ALA A 167 -6.23 -17.29 -6.28
CA ALA A 167 -6.92 -17.79 -5.09
C ALA A 167 -8.41 -18.13 -5.30
N SER A 168 -9.01 -17.71 -6.42
CA SER A 168 -10.40 -18.02 -6.77
C SER A 168 -10.56 -19.34 -7.53
N SER A 169 -9.45 -20.04 -7.80
CA SER A 169 -9.45 -21.38 -8.42
C SER A 169 -9.53 -22.54 -7.42
N ASP A 170 -9.43 -22.27 -6.11
CA ASP A 170 -9.52 -23.30 -5.07
C ASP A 170 -10.51 -22.87 -3.96
N GLY A 171 -11.65 -23.55 -3.92
CA GLY A 171 -12.64 -23.42 -2.85
C GLY A 171 -13.90 -22.64 -3.21
N GLY A 172 -14.92 -23.35 -3.69
CA GLY A 172 -16.28 -22.83 -3.76
C GLY A 172 -16.75 -22.33 -2.40
N GLN A 173 -17.01 -21.04 -2.29
CA GLN A 173 -17.91 -20.50 -1.29
C GLN A 173 -19.15 -19.97 -1.99
N GLU A 174 -20.27 -20.59 -1.61
CA GLU A 174 -21.62 -20.21 -1.97
C GLU A 174 -21.84 -18.74 -1.63
N VAL A 175 -21.96 -17.90 -2.68
CA VAL A 175 -22.48 -16.55 -2.52
C VAL A 175 -23.96 -16.68 -2.22
N VAL A 176 -24.31 -16.72 -0.92
CA VAL A 176 -25.70 -16.60 -0.48
C VAL A 176 -26.18 -15.21 -0.84
N ARG A 177 -26.84 -15.09 -2.00
CA ARG A 177 -27.64 -13.93 -2.36
C ARG A 177 -28.89 -13.97 -1.50
N MET A 178 -28.99 -13.07 -0.52
CA MET A 178 -30.25 -12.79 0.15
C MET A 178 -31.14 -12.05 -0.85
N ASN A 179 -32.21 -12.73 -1.28
CA ASN A 179 -33.39 -12.11 -1.87
C ASN A 179 -34.23 -11.44 -0.77
#